data_AF-A0AAN6U653-F1
#
_entry.id   AF-A0AAN6U653-F1
#
_cell.length_a   1.000
_cell.length_b   1.000
_cell.length_c   1.000
_cell.angle_alpha   90.00
_cell.angle_beta   90.00
_cell.angle_gamma   90.00
#
_symmetry.space_group_name_H-M   'P 1'
#
loop_
_entity.id
_entity.type
_entity.pdbx_description
1 polymer ?
#
loop_
_entity_poly.entity_id
_entity_poly.type
_entity_poly.pdbx_seq_one_letter_code
_entity_poly.pdbx_strand_id
1 'polypeptide(L)'
;MSGSLGSLKAAAERIILDPRYHDLLSIVKGARNGAVYGTKVRFPHALVMIILFRSGTLREKFRLVFRATRTHARNLAKFATIYKAICLLLKHYGPTPGKEGPYDSFLAGLLGGYIVFGRRSPRTGKISSVSQQIVIYVFARVVLALARLAVKPRASGGRGGFGLPVVSEPRNSAVISYYAWPVFASVSWAAVMHLFKYHAAELQPSLRSSMTYIYADSDRWDGLRTFLWHNK
;
A
#
# COMPACT_ATOMS: atom_id res chain seq x y z
N MET A 1 -7.05 28.04 -35.62
CA MET A 1 -6.53 27.60 -34.30
C MET A 1 -6.25 26.09 -34.18
N SER A 2 -6.90 25.23 -34.98
CA SER A 2 -6.70 23.77 -34.98
C SER A 2 -5.30 23.29 -35.45
N GLY A 3 -4.69 23.99 -36.43
CA GLY A 3 -3.37 23.62 -36.96
C GLY A 3 -2.22 23.77 -35.97
N SER A 4 -2.22 24.81 -35.12
CA SER A 4 -1.17 25.02 -34.12
C SER A 4 -1.19 23.95 -33.03
N LEU A 5 -2.39 23.54 -32.58
CA LEU A 5 -2.56 22.47 -31.59
C LEU A 5 -2.11 21.11 -32.14
N GLY A 6 -2.40 20.82 -33.41
CA GLY A 6 -1.91 19.63 -34.09
C GLY A 6 -0.38 19.59 -34.21
N SER A 7 0.24 20.72 -34.55
CA SER A 7 1.71 20.83 -34.65
C SER A 7 2.40 20.68 -33.29
N LEU A 8 1.84 21.27 -32.23
CA LEU A 8 2.34 21.13 -30.86
C LEU A 8 2.19 19.69 -30.36
N LYS A 9 1.08 19.02 -30.67
CA LYS A 9 0.86 17.61 -30.35
C LYS A 9 1.91 16.73 -31.04
N ALA A 10 2.13 16.91 -32.34
CA ALA A 10 3.11 16.12 -33.10
C ALA A 10 4.56 16.37 -32.62
N ALA A 11 4.89 17.62 -32.27
CA ALA A 11 6.19 17.95 -31.69
C ALA A 11 6.39 17.31 -30.30
N ALA A 12 5.36 17.34 -29.44
CA ALA A 12 5.40 16.68 -28.14
C ALA A 12 5.49 15.14 -28.28
N GLU A 13 4.77 14.55 -29.23
CA GLU A 13 4.83 13.11 -29.51
C GLU A 13 6.22 12.69 -29.98
N ARG A 14 6.88 13.48 -30.85
CA ARG A 14 8.28 13.22 -31.23
C ARG A 14 9.22 13.22 -30.03
N ILE A 15 9.07 14.17 -29.11
CA ILE A 15 9.90 14.24 -27.90
C ILE A 15 9.61 13.05 -26.96
N ILE A 16 8.36 12.65 -26.82
CA ILE A 16 7.95 11.54 -25.93
C ILE A 16 8.41 10.18 -26.46
N LEU A 17 8.44 10.01 -27.80
CA LEU A 17 8.82 8.77 -28.45
C LEU A 17 10.34 8.62 -28.66
N ASP A 18 11.12 9.66 -28.41
CA ASP A 18 12.58 9.60 -28.52
C ASP A 18 13.18 8.69 -27.43
N PRO A 19 13.90 7.60 -27.80
CA PRO A 19 14.54 6.69 -26.85
C PRO A 19 15.50 7.39 -25.87
N ARG A 20 16.08 8.53 -26.25
CA ARG A 20 17.03 9.31 -25.41
C ARG A 20 16.40 9.81 -24.12
N TYR A 21 15.10 10.14 -24.15
CA TYR A 21 14.38 10.62 -22.96
C TYR A 21 13.64 9.52 -22.22
N HIS A 22 13.69 8.27 -22.72
CA HIS A 22 12.88 7.17 -22.20
C HIS A 22 13.04 6.98 -20.68
N ASP A 23 14.28 6.98 -20.19
CA ASP A 23 14.57 6.74 -18.77
C ASP A 23 14.00 7.84 -17.88
N LEU A 24 14.20 9.11 -18.24
CA LEU A 24 13.66 10.27 -17.52
C LEU A 24 12.13 10.34 -17.60
N LEU A 25 11.57 10.12 -18.79
CA LEU A 25 10.11 10.07 -18.99
C LEU A 25 9.49 8.90 -18.22
N SER A 26 10.20 7.78 -18.03
CA SER A 26 9.72 6.67 -17.22
C SER A 26 9.58 7.03 -15.74
N ILE A 27 10.46 7.89 -15.21
CA ILE A 27 10.38 8.43 -13.85
C ILE A 27 9.14 9.31 -13.72
N VAL A 28 8.96 10.26 -14.65
CA VAL A 28 7.80 11.17 -14.66
C VAL A 28 6.48 10.41 -14.80
N LYS A 29 6.43 9.44 -15.73
CA LYS A 29 5.26 8.57 -15.92
C LYS A 29 4.99 7.70 -14.69
N GLY A 30 6.03 7.20 -14.04
CA GLY A 30 5.93 6.47 -12.77
C GLY A 30 5.33 7.33 -11.66
N ALA A 31 5.82 8.56 -11.50
CA ALA A 31 5.31 9.52 -10.53
C ALA A 31 3.83 9.84 -10.78
N ARG A 32 3.46 10.12 -12.04
CA ARG A 32 2.07 10.36 -12.46
C ARG A 32 1.19 9.15 -12.18
N ASN A 33 1.64 7.95 -12.52
CA ASN A 33 0.87 6.72 -12.29
C ASN A 33 0.66 6.46 -10.80
N GLY A 34 1.69 6.67 -9.97
CA GLY A 34 1.56 6.62 -8.52
C GLY A 34 0.55 7.63 -7.96
N ALA A 35 0.58 8.88 -8.45
CA ALA A 35 -0.37 9.91 -8.05
C ALA A 35 -1.82 9.56 -8.45
N VAL A 36 -2.03 9.12 -9.69
CA VAL A 36 -3.37 8.77 -10.21
C VAL A 36 -3.91 7.55 -9.50
N TYR A 37 -3.13 6.48 -9.38
CA TYR A 37 -3.54 5.28 -8.69
C TYR A 37 -3.87 5.56 -7.22
N GLY A 38 -2.98 6.28 -6.51
CA GLY A 38 -3.22 6.66 -5.13
C GLY A 38 -4.48 7.50 -4.97
N THR A 39 -4.75 8.43 -5.89
CA THR A 39 -5.98 9.21 -5.87
C THR A 39 -7.20 8.32 -6.07
N LYS A 40 -7.20 7.44 -7.08
CA LYS A 40 -8.31 6.54 -7.42
C LYS A 40 -8.71 5.62 -6.27
N VAL A 41 -7.74 5.09 -5.53
CA VAL A 41 -8.01 4.16 -4.43
C VAL A 41 -8.36 4.92 -3.15
N ARG A 42 -7.60 5.98 -2.82
CA ARG A 42 -7.76 6.66 -1.51
C ARG A 42 -8.94 7.59 -1.47
N PHE A 43 -9.28 8.27 -2.56
CA PHE A 43 -10.37 9.23 -2.57
C PHE A 43 -11.71 8.59 -2.21
N PRO A 44 -12.17 7.52 -2.88
CA PRO A 44 -13.45 6.89 -2.53
C PRO A 44 -13.45 6.37 -1.09
N HIS A 45 -12.37 5.71 -0.67
CA HIS A 45 -12.23 5.22 0.70
C HIS A 45 -12.32 6.35 1.73
N ALA A 46 -11.54 7.43 1.57
CA ALA A 46 -11.56 8.55 2.49
C ALA A 46 -12.91 9.27 2.49
N LEU A 47 -13.53 9.40 1.32
CA LEU A 47 -14.86 10.00 1.16
C LEU A 47 -15.90 9.24 1.99
N VAL A 48 -16.04 7.94 1.76
CA VAL A 48 -16.99 7.08 2.48
C VAL A 48 -16.69 7.08 3.97
N MET A 49 -15.42 6.85 4.35
CA MET A 49 -15.06 6.73 5.77
C MET A 49 -15.27 8.03 6.56
N ILE A 50 -14.95 9.20 5.97
CA ILE A 50 -15.06 10.49 6.68
C ILE A 50 -16.48 11.03 6.64
N ILE A 51 -17.22 10.84 5.55
CA ILE A 51 -18.60 11.32 5.46
C ILE A 51 -19.49 10.53 6.41
N LEU A 52 -19.37 9.19 6.42
CA LEU A 52 -20.24 8.31 7.20
C LEU A 52 -19.86 8.25 8.68
N PHE A 53 -18.57 8.05 8.99
CA PHE A 53 -18.17 7.70 10.36
C PHE A 53 -17.53 8.86 11.14
N ARG A 54 -17.31 10.02 10.53
CA ARG A 54 -16.73 11.18 11.22
C ARG A 54 -17.75 12.28 11.42
N SER A 55 -17.76 12.85 12.63
CA SER A 55 -18.53 14.07 12.94
C SER A 55 -17.78 15.33 12.53
N GLY A 56 -18.50 16.39 12.17
CA GLY A 56 -17.96 17.68 11.76
C GLY A 56 -18.71 18.31 10.60
N THR A 57 -18.35 19.55 10.26
CA THR A 57 -18.98 20.29 9.17
C THR A 57 -18.61 19.68 7.80
N LEU A 58 -19.47 19.89 6.79
CA LEU A 58 -19.18 19.42 5.42
C LEU A 58 -17.83 19.96 4.91
N ARG A 59 -17.52 21.23 5.20
CA ARG A 59 -16.25 21.86 4.80
C ARG A 59 -15.04 21.15 5.42
N GLU A 60 -15.11 20.80 6.70
CA GLU A 60 -14.04 20.06 7.37
C GLU A 60 -13.89 18.66 6.79
N LYS A 61 -15.01 17.95 6.57
CA LYS A 61 -15.02 16.61 5.96
C LYS A 61 -14.33 16.63 4.60
N PHE A 62 -14.72 17.53 3.69
CA PHE A 62 -14.07 17.66 2.38
C PHE A 62 -12.58 18.01 2.48
N ARG A 63 -12.20 18.92 3.38
CA ARG A 63 -10.79 19.27 3.62
C ARG A 63 -9.98 18.06 4.08
N LEU A 64 -10.56 17.22 4.95
CA LEU A 64 -9.93 16.01 5.46
C LEU A 64 -9.78 14.93 4.37
N VAL A 65 -10.82 14.71 3.56
CA VAL A 65 -10.79 13.81 2.39
C VAL A 65 -9.68 14.25 1.44
N PHE A 66 -9.69 15.52 1.04
CA PHE A 66 -8.68 16.07 0.14
C PHE A 66 -7.26 15.92 0.71
N ARG A 67 -7.06 16.25 2.00
CA ARG A 67 -5.75 16.13 2.66
C ARG A 67 -5.27 14.67 2.69
N ALA A 68 -6.14 13.72 3.03
CA ALA A 68 -5.80 12.30 3.07
C ALA A 68 -5.42 11.78 1.68
N THR A 69 -6.23 12.10 0.67
CA THR A 69 -6.01 11.72 -0.73
C THR A 69 -4.72 12.32 -1.27
N ARG A 70 -4.51 13.63 -1.08
CA ARG A 70 -3.30 14.33 -1.53
C ARG A 70 -2.04 13.78 -0.86
N THR A 71 -2.11 13.45 0.42
CA THR A 71 -0.99 12.84 1.15
C THR A 71 -0.64 11.48 0.58
N HIS A 72 -1.64 10.62 0.39
CA HIS A 72 -1.45 9.28 -0.18
C HIS A 72 -0.89 9.34 -1.60
N ALA A 73 -1.53 10.10 -2.49
CA ALA A 73 -1.09 10.28 -3.88
C ALA A 73 0.34 10.83 -3.99
N ARG A 74 0.69 11.82 -3.15
CA ARG A 74 2.05 12.37 -3.10
C ARG A 74 3.08 11.36 -2.62
N ASN A 75 2.75 10.56 -1.62
CA ASN A 75 3.67 9.53 -1.13
C ASN A 75 3.94 8.49 -2.22
N LEU A 76 2.91 7.99 -2.90
CA LEU A 76 3.09 7.04 -4.00
C LEU A 76 3.90 7.62 -5.17
N ALA A 77 3.60 8.87 -5.56
CA ALA A 77 4.34 9.56 -6.62
C ALA A 77 5.82 9.74 -6.25
N LYS A 78 6.11 10.19 -5.03
CA LYS A 78 7.48 10.37 -4.53
C LYS A 78 8.23 9.05 -4.44
N PHE A 79 7.58 8.01 -3.93
CA PHE A 79 8.19 6.68 -3.86
C PHE A 79 8.55 6.18 -5.26
N ALA A 80 7.63 6.25 -6.22
CA ALA A 80 7.88 5.84 -7.60
C ALA A 80 9.02 6.64 -8.26
N THR A 81 9.09 7.95 -7.97
CA THR A 81 10.15 8.84 -8.46
C THR A 81 11.51 8.41 -7.91
N ILE A 82 11.62 8.28 -6.58
CA ILE A 82 12.87 7.93 -5.89
C ILE A 82 13.32 6.52 -6.30
N TYR A 83 12.40 5.55 -6.29
CA TYR A 83 12.68 4.18 -6.69
C TYR A 83 13.29 4.13 -8.11
N LYS A 84 12.61 4.73 -9.10
CA LYS A 84 13.09 4.69 -10.49
C LYS A 84 14.37 5.50 -10.67
N ALA A 85 14.53 6.62 -9.97
CA ALA A 85 15.76 7.39 -10.01
C ALA A 85 16.95 6.58 -9.46
N ILE A 86 16.77 5.89 -8.32
CA ILE A 86 17.83 5.05 -7.76
C ILE A 86 18.12 3.85 -8.66
N CYS A 87 17.11 3.17 -9.22
CA CYS A 87 17.34 2.09 -10.19
C CYS A 87 18.11 2.60 -11.41
N LEU A 88 17.80 3.79 -11.93
CA LEU A 88 18.52 4.38 -13.05
C LEU A 88 19.97 4.73 -12.68
N LEU A 89 20.19 5.29 -11.49
CA LEU A 89 21.53 5.58 -10.98
C LEU A 89 22.35 4.30 -10.81
N LEU A 90 21.78 3.25 -10.21
CA LEU A 90 22.47 1.96 -10.04
C LEU A 90 22.71 1.26 -11.38
N LYS A 91 21.79 1.37 -12.34
CA LYS A 91 22.02 0.86 -13.70
C LYS A 91 23.18 1.57 -14.40
N HIS A 92 23.39 2.87 -14.15
CA HIS A 92 24.43 3.64 -14.82
C HIS A 92 25.79 3.59 -14.10
N TYR A 93 25.79 3.66 -12.77
CA TYR A 93 26.98 3.76 -11.91
C TYR A 93 27.26 2.49 -11.10
N GLY A 94 26.48 1.42 -11.29
CA GLY A 94 26.64 0.17 -10.56
C GLY A 94 27.85 -0.65 -11.03
N PRO A 95 28.11 -1.79 -10.36
CA PRO A 95 29.28 -2.64 -10.62
C PRO A 95 29.36 -3.16 -12.06
N THR A 96 28.20 -3.27 -12.73
CA THR A 96 28.06 -3.63 -14.14
C THR A 96 27.30 -2.52 -14.88
N PRO A 97 28.01 -1.55 -15.50
CA PRO A 97 27.38 -0.45 -16.21
C PRO A 97 26.40 -0.93 -17.29
N GLY A 98 25.18 -0.38 -17.28
CA GLY A 98 24.13 -0.66 -18.28
C GLY A 98 23.18 -1.81 -17.94
N LYS A 99 23.45 -2.61 -16.89
CA LYS A 99 22.57 -3.70 -16.45
C LYS A 99 22.05 -3.44 -15.03
N GLU A 100 20.78 -3.76 -14.80
CA GLU A 100 20.21 -3.76 -13.45
C GLU A 100 20.77 -4.95 -12.67
N GLY A 101 21.39 -4.67 -11.53
CA GLY A 101 21.88 -5.68 -10.60
C GLY A 101 20.73 -6.42 -9.91
N PRO A 102 20.99 -7.65 -9.40
CA PRO A 102 19.96 -8.49 -8.78
C PRO A 102 19.32 -7.88 -7.53
N TYR A 103 20.05 -6.99 -6.83
CA TYR A 103 19.59 -6.34 -5.60
C TYR A 103 19.26 -4.85 -5.76
N ASP A 104 19.41 -4.28 -6.96
CA ASP A 104 19.20 -2.85 -7.20
C ASP A 104 17.76 -2.43 -6.88
N SER A 105 16.79 -3.26 -7.28
CA SER A 105 15.37 -3.06 -6.96
C SER A 105 15.10 -3.13 -5.45
N PHE A 106 15.82 -3.99 -4.72
CA PHE A 106 15.68 -4.09 -3.27
C PHE A 106 16.24 -2.83 -2.58
N LEU A 107 17.44 -2.39 -2.97
CA LEU A 107 18.08 -1.18 -2.42
C LEU A 107 17.29 0.09 -2.74
N ALA A 108 16.82 0.23 -3.99
CA ALA A 108 15.95 1.34 -4.39
C ALA A 108 14.64 1.35 -3.61
N GLY A 109 14.04 0.17 -3.38
CA GLY A 109 12.84 0.01 -2.55
C GLY A 109 13.09 0.36 -1.09
N LEU A 110 14.21 -0.06 -0.52
CA LEU A 110 14.62 0.20 0.86
C LEU A 110 14.78 1.71 1.10
N LEU A 111 15.57 2.39 0.26
CA LEU A 111 15.82 3.82 0.36
C LEU A 111 14.54 4.64 0.13
N GLY A 112 13.79 4.32 -0.93
CA GLY A 112 12.51 4.97 -1.21
C GLY A 112 11.51 4.78 -0.07
N GLY A 113 11.47 3.59 0.52
CA GLY A 113 10.61 3.25 1.65
C GLY A 113 10.92 4.09 2.88
N TYR A 114 12.20 4.16 3.25
CA TYR A 114 12.69 4.95 4.38
C TYR A 114 12.39 6.45 4.20
N ILE A 115 12.75 7.02 3.04
CA ILE A 115 12.62 8.46 2.76
C ILE A 115 11.16 8.90 2.66
N VAL A 116 10.26 8.06 2.15
CA VAL A 116 8.86 8.46 1.91
C VAL A 116 7.96 8.12 3.09
N PHE A 117 8.04 6.90 3.59
CA PHE A 117 7.10 6.38 4.58
C PHE A 117 7.64 6.47 6.02
N GLY A 118 8.95 6.62 6.21
CA GLY A 118 9.58 6.84 7.53
C GLY A 118 9.45 8.27 8.06
N ARG A 119 8.96 9.22 7.26
CA ARG A 119 8.85 10.64 7.66
C ARG A 119 7.84 10.85 8.77
N ARG A 120 8.30 11.47 9.85
CA ARG A 120 7.47 11.97 10.95
C ARG A 120 7.02 13.40 10.66
N SER A 121 5.84 13.75 11.15
CA SER A 121 5.33 15.12 11.11
C SER A 121 6.20 16.02 11.98
N PRO A 122 6.79 17.11 11.45
CA PRO A 122 7.62 18.02 12.26
C PRO A 122 6.86 18.65 13.44
N ARG A 123 5.54 18.79 13.31
CA ARG A 123 4.69 19.42 14.33
C ARG A 123 4.29 18.47 15.46
N THR A 124 4.18 17.18 15.18
CA THR A 124 3.56 16.23 16.12
C THR A 124 4.46 15.05 16.45
N GLY A 125 5.60 14.88 15.77
CA GLY A 125 6.47 13.70 15.89
C GLY A 125 5.86 12.39 15.41
N LYS A 126 4.55 12.34 15.12
CA LYS A 126 3.83 11.13 14.73
C LYS A 126 3.97 10.83 13.24
N ILE A 127 3.98 9.54 12.91
CA ILE A 127 3.87 9.05 11.53
C ILE A 127 2.43 9.26 11.06
N SER A 128 2.26 9.62 9.78
CA SER A 128 0.92 9.74 9.18
C SER A 128 0.18 8.39 9.23
N SER A 129 -1.08 8.40 9.66
CA SER A 129 -1.93 7.20 9.66
C SER A 129 -2.09 6.60 8.26
N VAL A 130 -2.04 7.44 7.22
CA VAL A 130 -2.01 7.01 5.82
C VAL A 130 -0.76 6.19 5.52
N SER A 131 0.41 6.65 5.97
CA SER A 131 1.68 5.92 5.75
C SER A 131 1.69 4.61 6.52
N GLN A 132 1.22 4.60 7.77
CA GLN A 132 1.09 3.37 8.57
C GLN A 132 0.21 2.33 7.87
N GLN A 133 -0.95 2.75 7.34
CA GLN A 133 -1.86 1.87 6.60
C GLN A 133 -1.19 1.27 5.37
N ILE A 134 -0.45 2.05 4.59
CA ILE A 134 0.28 1.56 3.42
C ILE A 134 1.35 0.54 3.84
N VAL A 135 2.19 0.89 4.82
CA VAL A 135 3.34 0.07 5.22
C VAL A 135 2.89 -1.27 5.79
N ILE A 136 1.90 -1.28 6.69
CA ILE A 136 1.37 -2.52 7.27
C ILE A 136 0.70 -3.38 6.20
N TYR A 137 -0.03 -2.77 5.26
CA TYR A 137 -0.64 -3.49 4.14
C TYR A 137 0.41 -4.14 3.25
N VAL A 138 1.46 -3.40 2.87
CA VAL A 138 2.57 -3.93 2.06
C VAL A 138 3.29 -5.04 2.81
N PHE A 139 3.59 -4.84 4.10
CA PHE A 139 4.22 -5.86 4.94
C PHE A 139 3.42 -7.17 4.95
N ALA A 140 2.12 -7.12 5.23
CA ALA A 140 1.27 -8.31 5.24
C ALA A 140 1.27 -9.02 3.88
N ARG A 141 1.23 -8.27 2.77
CA ARG A 141 1.29 -8.82 1.41
C ARG A 141 2.63 -9.44 1.08
N VAL A 142 3.74 -8.84 1.54
CA VAL A 142 5.09 -9.38 1.34
C VAL A 142 5.28 -10.64 2.17
N VAL A 143 4.91 -10.66 3.45
CA VAL A 143 4.99 -11.86 4.29
C VAL A 143 4.16 -12.99 3.70
N LEU A 144 2.95 -12.71 3.22
CA LEU A 144 2.13 -13.72 2.54
C LEU A 144 2.78 -14.23 1.24
N ALA A 145 3.42 -13.35 0.47
CA ALA A 145 4.14 -13.75 -0.74
C ALA A 145 5.37 -14.63 -0.39
N LEU A 146 6.12 -14.27 0.65
CA LEU A 146 7.25 -15.06 1.15
C LEU A 146 6.80 -16.44 1.65
N ALA A 147 5.69 -16.50 2.41
CA ALA A 147 5.10 -17.77 2.85
C ALA A 147 4.71 -18.65 1.65
N ARG A 148 4.11 -18.08 0.61
CA ARG A 148 3.78 -18.81 -0.62
C ARG A 148 5.03 -19.27 -1.37
N LEU A 149 6.08 -18.46 -1.43
CA LEU A 149 7.36 -18.84 -2.04
C LEU A 149 8.06 -19.95 -1.25
N ALA A 150 7.92 -19.97 0.07
CA ALA A 150 8.48 -21.00 0.94
C ALA A 150 7.79 -22.37 0.74
N VAL A 151 6.48 -22.38 0.45
CA VAL A 151 5.72 -23.62 0.20
C VAL A 151 5.88 -24.14 -1.23
N LYS A 152 6.06 -23.26 -2.21
CA LYS A 152 6.15 -23.67 -3.62
C LYS A 152 7.36 -24.59 -3.91
N PRO A 153 7.18 -25.64 -4.72
CA PRO A 153 8.29 -26.47 -5.22
C PRO A 153 9.35 -25.64 -5.95
N ARG A 154 10.60 -26.11 -5.85
CA ARG A 154 11.72 -25.53 -6.60
C ARG A 154 11.56 -25.88 -8.09
N ALA A 155 11.18 -24.91 -8.91
CA ALA A 155 11.14 -25.07 -10.36
C ALA A 155 12.57 -25.04 -10.94
N SER A 156 12.88 -25.93 -11.88
CA SER A 156 14.10 -25.86 -12.68
C SER A 156 14.04 -24.58 -13.54
N GLY A 157 15.06 -23.73 -13.43
CA GLY A 157 15.13 -22.44 -14.17
C GLY A 157 15.02 -21.17 -13.33
N GLY A 158 15.18 -21.23 -12.01
CA GLY A 158 15.44 -20.04 -11.16
C GLY A 158 14.23 -19.14 -10.86
N ARG A 159 13.02 -19.52 -11.32
CA ARG A 159 11.75 -18.81 -11.04
C ARG A 159 10.79 -19.61 -10.13
N GLY A 160 11.31 -20.61 -9.42
CA GLY A 160 10.58 -21.47 -8.49
C GLY A 160 10.49 -20.93 -7.06
N GLY A 161 9.76 -21.63 -6.19
CA GLY A 161 9.80 -21.36 -4.75
C GLY A 161 11.18 -21.65 -4.14
N PHE A 162 11.36 -21.28 -2.87
CA PHE A 162 12.64 -21.46 -2.18
C PHE A 162 12.98 -22.96 -2.02
N GLY A 163 11.98 -23.84 -2.09
CA GLY A 163 12.16 -25.29 -2.06
C GLY A 163 12.57 -25.76 -0.68
N LEU A 164 11.85 -25.34 0.37
CA LEU A 164 12.14 -25.81 1.72
C LEU A 164 11.91 -27.33 1.79
N PRO A 165 12.89 -28.09 2.33
CA PRO A 165 12.76 -29.53 2.46
C PRO A 165 11.51 -29.88 3.28
N VAL A 166 10.81 -30.96 2.89
CA VAL A 166 9.54 -31.46 3.46
C VAL A 166 8.29 -30.62 3.12
N VAL A 167 8.36 -29.29 3.18
CA VAL A 167 7.21 -28.39 2.95
C VAL A 167 6.91 -28.22 1.46
N SER A 168 7.95 -28.21 0.62
CA SER A 168 7.84 -27.99 -0.83
C SER A 168 7.64 -29.26 -1.66
N GLU A 169 7.45 -30.42 -1.01
CA GLU A 169 7.07 -31.67 -1.68
C GLU A 169 5.69 -31.50 -2.37
N PRO A 170 5.47 -31.93 -3.62
CA PRO A 170 4.24 -31.63 -4.36
C PRO A 170 2.94 -31.99 -3.63
N ARG A 171 2.93 -33.12 -2.91
CA ARG A 171 1.79 -33.57 -2.10
C ARG A 171 1.58 -32.69 -0.86
N ASN A 172 2.65 -32.39 -0.13
CA ASN A 172 2.58 -31.58 1.10
C ASN A 172 2.28 -30.11 0.79
N SER A 173 2.87 -29.55 -0.27
CA SER A 173 2.60 -28.19 -0.73
C SER A 173 1.12 -27.98 -1.08
N ALA A 174 0.48 -28.97 -1.71
CA ALA A 174 -0.95 -28.91 -2.04
C ALA A 174 -1.84 -28.91 -0.78
N VAL A 175 -1.57 -29.80 0.15
CA VAL A 175 -2.29 -29.90 1.44
C VAL A 175 -2.11 -28.63 2.27
N ILE A 176 -0.87 -28.16 2.42
CA ILE A 176 -0.55 -26.94 3.18
C ILE A 176 -1.23 -25.74 2.52
N SER A 177 -1.17 -25.60 1.20
CA SER A 177 -1.81 -24.47 0.51
C SER A 177 -3.33 -24.46 0.68
N TYR A 178 -3.96 -25.64 0.80
CA TYR A 178 -5.39 -25.77 1.02
C TYR A 178 -5.81 -25.38 2.45
N TYR A 179 -5.14 -25.93 3.47
CA TYR A 179 -5.51 -25.71 4.88
C TYR A 179 -4.88 -24.46 5.52
N ALA A 180 -3.86 -23.87 4.92
CA ALA A 180 -3.19 -22.69 5.48
C ALA A 180 -4.14 -21.49 5.61
N TRP A 181 -5.09 -21.30 4.69
CA TRP A 181 -5.98 -20.15 4.74
C TRP A 181 -6.97 -20.20 5.91
N PRO A 182 -7.73 -21.30 6.15
CA PRO A 182 -8.57 -21.43 7.33
C PRO A 182 -7.80 -21.24 8.65
N VAL A 183 -6.61 -21.84 8.78
CA VAL A 183 -5.78 -21.72 9.99
C VAL A 183 -5.29 -20.28 10.18
N PHE A 184 -4.80 -19.65 9.12
CA PHE A 184 -4.35 -18.26 9.18
C PHE A 184 -5.50 -17.31 9.56
N ALA A 185 -6.69 -17.52 8.98
CA ALA A 185 -7.87 -16.74 9.29
C ALA A 185 -8.31 -16.91 10.75
N SER A 186 -8.40 -18.16 11.24
CA SER A 186 -8.85 -18.44 12.62
C SER A 186 -7.90 -17.86 13.66
N VAL A 187 -6.58 -18.05 13.49
CA VAL A 187 -5.58 -17.53 14.41
C VAL A 187 -5.53 -16.00 14.37
N SER A 188 -5.61 -15.38 13.19
CA SER A 188 -5.62 -13.91 13.06
C SER A 188 -6.84 -13.30 13.78
N TRP A 189 -8.02 -13.91 13.63
CA TRP A 189 -9.22 -13.45 14.31
C TRP A 189 -9.18 -13.71 15.81
N ALA A 190 -8.72 -14.87 16.25
CA ALA A 190 -8.55 -15.14 17.68
C ALA A 190 -7.61 -14.10 18.33
N ALA A 191 -6.49 -13.79 17.68
CA ALA A 191 -5.52 -12.81 18.16
C ALA A 191 -6.12 -11.40 18.23
N VAL A 192 -6.82 -10.93 17.19
CA VAL A 192 -7.40 -9.58 17.21
C VAL A 192 -8.48 -9.42 18.28
N MET A 193 -9.34 -10.45 18.46
CA MET A 193 -10.39 -10.40 19.48
C MET A 193 -9.79 -10.41 20.89
N HIS A 194 -8.76 -11.22 21.12
CA HIS A 194 -8.06 -11.27 22.41
C HIS A 194 -7.37 -9.93 22.73
N LEU A 195 -6.64 -9.37 21.75
CA LEU A 195 -6.01 -8.06 21.89
C LEU A 195 -7.03 -6.94 22.07
N PHE A 196 -8.16 -6.98 21.38
CA PHE A 196 -9.21 -5.98 21.56
C PHE A 196 -9.77 -6.00 22.99
N LYS A 197 -9.98 -7.18 23.57
CA LYS A 197 -10.50 -7.32 24.94
C LYS A 197 -9.55 -6.80 26.00
N TYR A 198 -8.25 -7.14 25.93
CA TYR A 198 -7.30 -6.86 27.01
C TYR A 198 -6.35 -5.68 26.73
N HIS A 199 -6.07 -5.39 25.46
CA HIS A 199 -5.07 -4.41 25.02
C HIS A 199 -5.54 -3.57 23.82
N ALA A 200 -6.82 -3.16 23.79
CA ALA A 200 -7.38 -2.37 22.69
C ALA A 200 -6.50 -1.15 22.33
N ALA A 201 -5.85 -0.55 23.33
CA ALA A 201 -4.95 0.61 23.20
C ALA A 201 -3.73 0.37 22.27
N GLU A 202 -3.36 -0.88 22.01
CA GLU A 202 -2.23 -1.24 21.14
C GLU A 202 -2.67 -1.54 19.70
N LEU A 203 -3.97 -1.82 19.48
CA LEU A 203 -4.49 -2.03 18.14
C LEU A 203 -4.43 -0.74 17.32
N GLN A 204 -4.23 -0.89 16.02
CA GLN A 204 -4.25 0.22 15.08
C GLN A 204 -5.54 1.05 15.26
N PRO A 205 -5.48 2.39 15.32
CA PRO A 205 -6.65 3.22 15.63
C PRO A 205 -7.87 2.98 14.73
N SER A 206 -7.69 2.71 13.44
CA SER A 206 -8.82 2.41 12.55
C SER A 206 -9.47 1.07 12.88
N LEU A 207 -8.67 0.03 13.16
CA LEU A 207 -9.20 -1.28 13.56
C LEU A 207 -9.93 -1.20 14.90
N ARG A 208 -9.33 -0.53 15.88
CA ARG A 208 -9.97 -0.28 17.18
C ARG A 208 -11.31 0.43 17.03
N SER A 209 -11.37 1.50 16.23
CA SER A 209 -12.62 2.22 16.00
C SER A 209 -13.71 1.34 15.41
N SER A 210 -13.38 0.47 14.45
CA SER A 210 -14.33 -0.50 13.90
C SER A 210 -14.75 -1.54 14.93
N MET A 211 -13.81 -2.05 15.74
CA MET A 211 -14.09 -3.03 16.78
C MET A 211 -14.99 -2.45 17.88
N THR A 212 -14.75 -1.21 18.32
CA THR A 212 -15.61 -0.50 19.27
C THR A 212 -17.03 -0.36 18.72
N TYR A 213 -17.17 0.12 17.48
CA TYR A 213 -18.48 0.30 16.86
C TYR A 213 -19.27 -1.01 16.74
N ILE A 214 -18.59 -2.11 16.40
CA ILE A 214 -19.25 -3.40 16.16
C ILE A 214 -19.56 -4.14 17.47
N TYR A 215 -18.63 -4.14 18.43
CA TYR A 215 -18.69 -5.05 19.59
C TYR A 215 -18.84 -4.36 20.94
N ALA A 216 -18.30 -3.15 21.12
CA ALA A 216 -18.43 -2.47 22.42
C ALA A 216 -19.71 -1.63 22.48
N ASP A 217 -20.06 -0.99 21.36
CA ASP A 217 -21.28 -0.20 21.24
C ASP A 217 -22.52 -1.09 21.09
N SER A 218 -22.37 -2.36 20.66
CA SER A 218 -23.48 -3.33 20.60
C SER A 218 -23.99 -3.75 21.98
N ASP A 219 -23.20 -3.60 23.03
CA ASP A 219 -23.53 -4.04 24.38
C ASP A 219 -24.42 -3.03 25.14
N ARG A 220 -24.79 -1.90 24.50
CA ARG A 220 -25.52 -0.80 25.15
C ARG A 220 -26.65 -0.30 24.26
N TRP A 221 -27.89 -0.30 24.76
CA TRP A 221 -29.04 0.31 24.09
C TRP A 221 -30.05 0.84 25.12
N ASP A 222 -30.64 2.00 24.82
CA ASP A 222 -31.65 2.65 25.68
C ASP A 222 -33.06 2.67 25.03
N GLY A 223 -33.20 2.17 23.79
CA GLY A 223 -34.48 2.04 23.09
C GLY A 223 -34.38 1.50 21.66
N LEU A 224 -35.51 1.41 20.95
CA LEU A 224 -35.58 0.87 19.57
C LEU A 224 -34.75 1.68 18.58
N ARG A 225 -34.64 3.00 18.77
CA ARG A 225 -33.79 3.86 17.95
C ARG A 225 -32.31 3.52 18.12
N THR A 226 -31.87 3.28 19.36
CA THR A 226 -30.48 2.92 19.62
C THR A 226 -30.14 1.49 19.22
N PHE A 227 -31.15 0.63 19.18
CA PHE A 227 -31.03 -0.75 18.77
C PHE A 227 -31.01 -0.94 17.24
N LEU A 228 -31.85 -0.21 16.48
CA LEU A 228 -32.02 -0.43 15.04
C LEU A 228 -31.33 0.58 14.13
N TRP A 229 -31.06 1.81 14.60
CA TRP A 229 -30.65 2.90 13.72
C TRP A 229 -29.37 3.62 14.14
N HIS A 230 -29.18 3.91 15.44
CA HIS A 230 -28.07 4.75 15.89
C HIS A 230 -27.45 4.26 17.19
N ASN A 231 -26.18 3.85 17.20
CA ASN A 231 -25.51 3.40 18.43
C ASN A 231 -25.37 4.50 19.53
N LYS A 232 -25.75 5.75 19.25
CA LYS A 232 -25.84 6.89 20.20
C LYS A 232 -26.96 7.84 19.84
#